data_AF-A0A8T5TH77-F1
#
_entry.id   AF-A0A8T5TH77-F1
#
_cell.length_a   1.000
_cell.length_b   1.000
_cell.length_c   1.000
_cell.angle_alpha   90.00
_cell.angle_beta   90.00
_cell.angle_gamma   90.00
#
_symmetry.space_group_name_H-M   'P 1'
#
loop_
_entity.id
_entity.type
_entity.pdbx_description
1 polymer ?
#
loop_
_entity_poly.entity_id
_entity_poly.type
_entity_poly.pdbx_seq_one_letter_code
_entity_poly.pdbx_strand_id
1 'polypeptide(L)'
;MWLNKFLNVEEDIEKLSSNVTTNIFKKIKKKKLTPLEVTVLEAIFNVKTISGYDLIEILNTQFAKTWEAKSGTIYPILNKLENNGYLVSRKVKSPIGPIKSVYSLTDAGEQIIKSKISNLFMEQLKFIENFLGELSIAYIKSFPDESFEEKTTMIREVLKEMFHNIKNKIPKDVNFARFCPQCGSKIISKGADFCAFCGVDLSNKN
;
A
#
# COMPACT_ATOMS: atom_id res chain seq x y z
N MET A 1 12.18 8.28 -13.50
CA MET A 1 12.31 7.42 -12.30
C MET A 1 11.00 7.48 -11.52
N TRP A 2 10.36 6.33 -11.32
CA TRP A 2 9.01 6.06 -10.76
C TRP A 2 8.58 6.84 -9.49
N LEU A 3 9.52 7.53 -8.83
CA LEU A 3 9.34 8.12 -7.50
C LEU A 3 9.07 9.64 -7.46
N ASN A 4 9.07 10.34 -8.61
CA ASN A 4 9.02 11.81 -8.62
C ASN A 4 7.65 12.44 -8.93
N LYS A 5 6.59 11.65 -9.11
CA LYS A 5 5.23 12.19 -9.27
C LYS A 5 4.53 12.22 -7.91
N PHE A 6 4.63 13.38 -7.26
CA PHE A 6 4.03 13.64 -5.96
C PHE A 6 2.50 13.73 -6.04
N LEU A 7 1.78 13.11 -5.10
CA LEU A 7 0.32 13.20 -5.02
C LEU A 7 -0.14 14.58 -4.52
N ASN A 8 -0.89 15.34 -5.31
CA ASN A 8 -1.52 16.55 -4.80
C ASN A 8 -2.74 16.18 -3.95
N VAL A 9 -2.73 16.56 -2.67
CA VAL A 9 -3.78 16.21 -1.69
C VAL A 9 -4.75 17.39 -1.47
N GLU A 10 -4.52 18.51 -2.14
CA GLU A 10 -5.21 19.79 -1.90
C GLU A 10 -6.69 19.78 -2.32
N GLU A 11 -7.01 19.27 -3.51
CA GLU A 11 -8.36 19.39 -4.11
C GLU A 11 -9.41 18.50 -3.42
N ASP A 12 -9.02 17.35 -2.88
CA ASP A 12 -9.96 16.39 -2.26
C ASP A 12 -10.39 16.79 -0.84
N ILE A 13 -9.58 17.59 -0.14
CA ILE A 13 -9.83 18.00 1.26
C ILE A 13 -11.00 18.97 1.36
N GLU A 14 -11.24 19.78 0.34
CA GLU A 14 -12.36 20.75 0.32
C GLU A 14 -13.73 20.05 0.32
N LYS A 15 -13.83 18.83 -0.22
CA LYS A 15 -15.07 18.06 -0.26
C LYS A 15 -15.39 17.34 1.05
N LEU A 16 -14.39 17.10 1.91
CA LEU A 16 -14.52 16.36 3.17
C LEU A 16 -14.87 17.24 4.37
N SER A 17 -14.91 18.57 4.22
CA SER A 17 -14.97 19.50 5.35
C SER A 17 -16.36 19.74 5.95
N SER A 18 -17.36 18.88 5.73
CA SER A 18 -18.70 19.14 6.26
C SER A 18 -18.87 18.77 7.73
N ASN A 19 -18.05 17.90 8.34
CA ASN A 19 -18.08 17.68 9.80
C ASN A 19 -16.75 17.07 10.33
N VAL A 20 -16.20 17.69 11.38
CA VAL A 20 -15.10 17.25 12.29
C VAL A 20 -13.70 17.91 12.11
N THR A 21 -13.33 18.70 13.14
CA THR A 21 -12.01 19.25 13.56
C THR A 21 -11.09 19.94 12.54
N THR A 22 -11.47 21.17 12.21
CA THR A 22 -10.78 22.17 11.37
C THR A 22 -9.29 22.39 11.68
N ASN A 23 -8.78 22.07 12.88
CA ASN A 23 -7.37 22.26 13.25
C ASN A 23 -6.44 21.09 12.90
N ILE A 24 -6.94 19.84 12.93
CA ILE A 24 -6.13 18.66 12.55
C ILE A 24 -5.97 18.63 11.02
N PHE A 25 -7.07 18.87 10.30
CA PHE A 25 -7.08 18.89 8.83
C PHE A 25 -6.31 20.07 8.22
N LYS A 26 -6.29 21.25 8.86
CA LYS A 26 -5.46 22.39 8.43
C LYS A 26 -3.95 22.08 8.42
N LYS A 27 -3.48 21.14 9.26
CA LYS A 27 -2.08 20.72 9.31
C LYS A 27 -1.74 19.65 8.26
N ILE A 28 -2.73 18.86 7.84
CA ILE A 28 -2.65 17.83 6.78
C ILE A 28 -2.66 18.46 5.37
N LYS A 29 -3.30 19.63 5.21
CA LYS A 29 -3.54 20.39 3.96
C LYS A 29 -2.37 20.64 2.99
N LYS A 30 -1.11 20.31 3.32
CA LYS A 30 0.07 20.68 2.49
C LYS A 30 1.00 19.54 2.10
N LYS A 31 0.69 18.27 2.43
CA LYS A 31 1.72 17.20 2.34
C LYS A 31 1.39 16.17 1.28
N LYS A 32 2.15 16.24 0.18
CA LYS A 32 2.11 15.26 -0.92
C LYS A 32 2.71 13.93 -0.47
N LEU A 33 2.01 12.82 -0.76
CA LEU A 33 2.51 11.46 -0.56
C LEU A 33 3.19 10.96 -1.84
N THR A 34 4.28 10.23 -1.69
CA THR A 34 4.93 9.50 -2.78
C THR A 34 4.25 8.13 -2.98
N PRO A 35 4.40 7.49 -4.15
CA PRO A 35 3.86 6.14 -4.37
C PRO A 35 4.31 5.14 -3.31
N LEU A 36 5.59 5.18 -2.93
CA LEU A 36 6.14 4.27 -1.93
C LEU A 36 5.58 4.52 -0.51
N GLU A 37 5.31 5.78 -0.16
CA GLU A 37 4.62 6.12 1.09
C GLU A 37 3.19 5.57 1.12
N VAL A 38 2.48 5.61 -0.02
CA VAL A 38 1.15 5.00 -0.13
C VAL A 38 1.24 3.48 0.00
N THR A 39 2.20 2.84 -0.67
CA THR A 39 2.43 1.39 -0.52
C THR A 39 2.68 1.00 0.94
N VAL A 40 3.47 1.79 1.68
CA VAL A 40 3.69 1.55 3.11
C VAL A 40 2.39 1.68 3.92
N LEU A 41 1.60 2.72 3.67
CA LEU A 41 0.31 2.90 4.34
C LEU A 41 -0.68 1.78 4.01
N GLU A 42 -0.74 1.34 2.75
CA GLU A 42 -1.59 0.24 2.29
C GLU A 42 -1.19 -1.09 2.94
N ALA A 43 0.11 -1.40 2.97
CA ALA A 43 0.62 -2.59 3.63
C ALA A 43 0.21 -2.61 5.11
N ILE A 44 0.37 -1.49 5.84
CA ILE A 44 -0.06 -1.37 7.24
C ILE A 44 -1.59 -1.46 7.37
N PHE A 45 -2.35 -0.91 6.42
CA PHE A 45 -3.82 -0.94 6.44
C PHE A 45 -4.37 -2.36 6.33
N ASN A 46 -3.72 -3.17 5.49
CA ASN A 46 -4.09 -4.57 5.26
C ASN A 46 -3.75 -5.48 6.47
N VAL A 47 -2.69 -5.18 7.22
CA VAL A 47 -2.24 -5.99 8.38
C VAL A 47 -2.62 -5.40 9.75
N LYS A 48 -3.19 -4.19 9.77
CA LYS A 48 -3.59 -3.38 10.93
C LYS A 48 -2.47 -2.91 11.86
N THR A 49 -1.54 -3.78 12.25
CA THR A 49 -0.43 -3.43 13.12
C THR A 49 0.80 -4.26 12.77
N ILE A 50 1.95 -3.63 12.57
CA ILE A 50 3.16 -4.31 12.10
C ILE A 50 4.45 -3.66 12.60
N SER A 51 5.50 -4.44 12.80
CA SER A 51 6.83 -3.87 13.08
C SER A 51 7.52 -3.41 11.79
N GLY A 52 8.49 -2.48 11.89
CA GLY A 52 9.22 -2.04 10.71
C GLY A 52 10.00 -3.17 10.01
N TYR A 53 10.47 -4.16 10.78
CA TYR A 53 11.15 -5.34 10.23
C TYR A 53 10.17 -6.23 9.45
N ASP A 54 9.03 -6.57 10.05
CA ASP A 54 8.01 -7.42 9.39
C ASP A 54 7.46 -6.72 8.14
N LEU A 55 7.33 -5.38 8.17
CA LEU A 55 6.93 -4.60 7.01
C LEU A 55 7.92 -4.73 5.85
N ILE A 56 9.23 -4.69 6.14
CA ILE A 56 10.28 -4.90 5.13
C ILE A 56 10.13 -6.29 4.49
N GLU A 57 9.92 -7.34 5.30
CA GLU A 57 9.74 -8.70 4.78
C GLU A 57 8.51 -8.83 3.89
N ILE A 58 7.37 -8.25 4.30
CA ILE A 58 6.14 -8.25 3.51
C ILE A 58 6.37 -7.54 2.17
N LEU A 59 6.96 -6.34 2.18
CA LEU A 59 7.20 -5.59 0.95
C LEU A 59 8.14 -6.34 0.01
N ASN A 60 9.23 -6.91 0.52
CA ASN A 60 10.16 -7.72 -0.29
C ASN A 60 9.49 -8.96 -0.91
N THR A 61 8.55 -9.57 -0.18
CA THR A 61 7.75 -10.68 -0.69
C THR A 61 6.78 -10.21 -1.79
N GLN A 62 6.06 -9.11 -1.55
CA GLN A 62 5.07 -8.55 -2.49
C GLN A 62 5.71 -8.11 -3.80
N PHE A 63 6.88 -7.47 -3.76
CA PHE A 63 7.57 -6.99 -4.95
C PHE A 63 8.47 -8.04 -5.63
N ALA A 64 8.49 -9.29 -5.14
CA ALA A 64 9.20 -10.41 -5.74
C ALA A 64 10.65 -10.07 -6.18
N LYS A 65 11.34 -9.26 -5.38
CA LYS A 65 12.72 -8.77 -5.63
C LYS A 65 12.91 -7.85 -6.85
N THR A 66 11.84 -7.43 -7.55
CA THR A 66 11.93 -6.36 -8.57
C THR A 66 12.32 -5.02 -7.95
N TRP A 67 12.02 -4.85 -6.67
CA TRP A 67 12.52 -3.81 -5.80
C TRP A 67 12.80 -4.40 -4.42
N GLU A 68 13.81 -3.86 -3.73
CA GLU A 68 14.21 -4.29 -2.40
C GLU A 68 13.89 -3.21 -1.36
N ALA A 69 12.98 -3.52 -0.45
CA ALA A 69 12.71 -2.72 0.73
C ALA A 69 13.91 -2.80 1.69
N LYS A 70 14.64 -1.68 1.80
CA LYS A 70 15.78 -1.56 2.73
C LYS A 70 15.38 -0.79 3.97
N SER A 71 16.02 -1.12 5.10
CA SER A 71 15.87 -0.40 6.36
C SER A 71 16.13 1.11 6.20
N GLY A 72 17.17 1.49 5.47
CA GLY A 72 17.50 2.89 5.14
C GLY A 72 16.44 3.63 4.31
N THR A 73 15.43 2.94 3.78
CA THR A 73 14.29 3.54 3.06
C THR A 73 13.02 3.47 3.89
N ILE A 74 12.71 2.31 4.48
CA ILE A 74 11.45 2.09 5.17
C ILE A 74 11.37 2.86 6.49
N TYR A 75 12.42 2.86 7.33
CA TYR A 75 12.36 3.57 8.61
C TYR A 75 12.23 5.09 8.47
N PRO A 76 12.94 5.76 7.53
CA PRO A 76 12.68 7.18 7.26
C PRO A 76 11.25 7.46 6.81
N ILE A 77 10.65 6.60 5.98
CA ILE A 77 9.25 6.72 5.54
C ILE A 77 8.30 6.58 6.74
N LEU A 78 8.50 5.56 7.58
CA LEU A 78 7.68 5.35 8.79
C LEU A 78 7.73 6.58 9.71
N ASN A 79 8.93 7.10 9.97
CA ASN A 79 9.12 8.30 10.79
C ASN A 79 8.43 9.52 10.15
N LYS A 80 8.54 9.69 8.84
CA LYS A 80 7.88 10.80 8.12
C LYS A 80 6.36 10.69 8.19
N LEU A 81 5.80 9.49 7.99
CA LEU A 81 4.36 9.24 8.05
C LEU A 81 3.80 9.42 9.47
N GLU A 82 4.54 9.01 10.50
CA GLU A 82 4.22 9.26 11.91
C GLU A 82 4.26 10.76 12.24
N ASN A 83 5.33 11.47 11.85
CA ASN A 83 5.43 12.93 12.01
C ASN A 83 4.35 13.71 11.26
N ASN A 84 3.80 13.11 10.20
CA ASN A 84 2.68 13.67 9.44
C ASN A 84 1.32 13.32 10.05
N GLY A 85 1.27 12.49 11.10
CA GLY A 85 0.05 12.11 11.80
C GLY A 85 -0.74 11.00 11.11
N TYR A 86 -0.18 10.32 10.12
CA TYR A 86 -0.84 9.19 9.43
C TYR A 86 -0.64 7.85 10.14
N LEU A 87 0.45 7.74 10.90
CA LEU A 87 0.78 6.57 11.70
C LEU A 87 0.91 6.95 13.17
N VAL A 88 0.69 5.97 14.03
CA VAL A 88 1.09 5.99 15.44
C VAL A 88 1.95 4.76 15.71
N SER A 89 2.99 4.92 16.52
CA SER A 89 3.79 3.80 17.01
C SER A 89 3.64 3.58 18.51
N ARG A 90 3.80 2.31 18.92
CA ARG A 90 3.96 1.93 20.32
C ARG A 90 5.16 1.01 20.49
N LYS A 91 5.82 1.11 21.63
CA LYS A 91 6.91 0.23 22.03
C LYS A 91 6.33 -1.05 22.62
N VAL A 92 6.74 -2.20 22.11
CA VAL A 92 6.34 -3.52 22.61
C VAL A 92 7.57 -4.35 22.95
N LYS A 93 7.51 -5.12 24.04
CA LYS A 93 8.54 -6.10 24.35
C LYS A 93 8.56 -7.16 23.25
N SER A 94 9.74 -7.47 22.73
CA SER A 94 9.90 -8.60 21.84
C SER A 94 9.88 -9.89 22.67
N PRO A 95 9.34 -11.02 22.15
CA PRO A 95 9.47 -12.33 22.79
C PRO A 95 10.94 -12.70 23.03
N ILE A 96 11.81 -12.31 22.08
CA ILE A 96 13.25 -12.49 22.14
C ILE A 96 13.88 -11.20 21.57
N GLY A 97 14.76 -10.54 22.33
CA GLY A 97 15.50 -9.35 21.88
C GLY A 97 14.94 -7.99 22.35
N PRO A 98 15.41 -6.88 21.75
CA PRO A 98 15.13 -5.54 22.25
C PRO A 98 13.67 -5.14 22.05
N ILE A 99 13.25 -4.10 22.77
CA ILE A 99 11.94 -3.46 22.60
C ILE A 99 11.80 -2.99 21.13
N LYS A 100 10.73 -3.42 20.46
CA LYS A 100 10.43 -3.04 19.07
C LYS A 100 9.32 -2.00 18.98
N SER A 101 9.39 -1.14 17.96
CA SER A 101 8.26 -0.29 17.57
C SER A 101 7.33 -1.07 16.66
N VAL A 102 6.02 -1.01 16.95
CA VAL A 102 4.96 -1.44 16.04
C VAL A 102 4.12 -0.24 15.64
N TYR A 103 3.71 -0.23 14.37
CA TYR A 103 3.01 0.89 13.74
C TYR A 103 1.59 0.48 13.35
N SER A 104 0.65 1.41 13.50
CA SER A 104 -0.73 1.30 13.03
C SER A 104 -1.18 2.64 12.43
N LEU A 105 -2.19 2.63 11.57
CA LEU A 105 -2.77 3.88 11.06
C LEU A 105 -3.51 4.62 12.17
N THR A 106 -3.51 5.94 12.07
CA THR A 106 -4.47 6.82 12.76
C THR A 106 -5.76 6.92 11.94
N ASP A 107 -6.80 7.55 12.49
CA ASP A 107 -8.03 7.84 11.73
C ASP A 107 -7.75 8.65 10.46
N ALA A 108 -6.82 9.61 10.53
CA ALA A 108 -6.38 10.39 9.38
C ALA A 108 -5.67 9.49 8.33
N GLY A 109 -4.83 8.55 8.78
CA GLY A 109 -4.20 7.56 7.92
C GLY A 109 -5.20 6.63 7.24
N GLU A 110 -6.25 6.20 7.94
CA GLU A 110 -7.31 5.39 7.34
C GLU A 110 -8.13 6.17 6.32
N GLN A 111 -8.50 7.42 6.63
CA GLN A 111 -9.29 8.26 5.73
C GLN A 111 -8.54 8.55 4.44
N ILE A 112 -7.23 8.83 4.50
CA ILE A 112 -6.46 9.11 3.28
C ILE A 112 -6.36 7.86 2.39
N ILE A 113 -6.23 6.68 2.98
CA ILE A 113 -6.22 5.41 2.24
C ILE A 113 -7.58 5.13 1.59
N LYS A 114 -8.67 5.26 2.35
CA LYS A 114 -10.03 5.00 1.83
C LYS A 114 -10.47 5.98 0.75
N SER A 115 -10.12 7.26 0.90
CA SER A 115 -10.54 8.31 -0.06
C SER A 115 -9.66 8.40 -1.30
N LYS A 116 -8.35 8.12 -1.19
CA LYS A 116 -7.42 8.33 -2.30
C LYS A 116 -7.16 7.11 -3.15
N ILE A 117 -7.32 5.90 -2.63
CA ILE A 117 -6.98 4.68 -3.40
C ILE A 117 -7.74 4.61 -4.73
N SER A 118 -9.02 4.99 -4.78
CA SER A 118 -9.80 4.91 -6.02
C SER A 118 -9.28 5.84 -7.11
N ASN A 119 -9.09 7.12 -6.80
CA ASN A 119 -8.58 8.13 -7.75
C ASN A 119 -7.14 7.79 -8.14
N LEU A 120 -6.32 7.42 -7.15
CA LEU A 120 -4.93 7.07 -7.33
C LEU A 120 -4.75 5.82 -8.22
N PHE A 121 -5.61 4.82 -8.06
CA PHE A 121 -5.53 3.59 -8.83
C PHE A 121 -5.73 3.88 -10.32
N MET A 122 -6.76 4.66 -10.68
CA MET A 122 -7.04 4.98 -12.08
C MET A 122 -5.94 5.84 -12.71
N GLU A 123 -5.42 6.83 -11.98
CA GLU A 123 -4.30 7.65 -12.45
C GLU A 123 -3.01 6.85 -12.65
N GLN A 124 -2.69 5.96 -11.71
CA GLN A 124 -1.53 5.08 -11.81
C GLN A 124 -1.67 4.09 -12.95
N LEU A 125 -2.85 3.50 -13.13
CA LEU A 125 -3.12 2.57 -14.23
C LEU A 125 -2.89 3.26 -15.57
N LYS A 126 -3.39 4.50 -15.73
CA LYS A 126 -3.17 5.27 -16.97
C LYS A 126 -1.71 5.62 -17.18
N PHE A 127 -0.98 5.97 -16.13
CA PHE A 127 0.45 6.21 -16.21
C PHE A 127 1.22 4.95 -16.64
N ILE A 128 0.93 3.79 -16.03
CA ILE A 128 1.59 2.52 -16.36
C ILE A 128 1.29 2.13 -17.80
N GLU A 129 0.04 2.27 -18.26
CA GLU A 129 -0.35 2.05 -19.65
C GLU A 129 0.52 2.88 -20.61
N ASN A 130 0.59 4.19 -20.41
CA ASN A 130 1.39 5.08 -21.24
C ASN A 130 2.89 4.74 -21.17
N PHE A 131 3.40 4.49 -19.96
CA PHE A 131 4.82 4.17 -19.73
C PHE A 131 5.25 2.87 -20.40
N LEU A 132 4.42 1.82 -20.29
CA LEU A 132 4.67 0.56 -20.97
C LEU A 132 4.61 0.71 -22.49
N GLY A 133 3.70 1.55 -23.01
CA GLY A 133 3.64 1.88 -24.43
C GLY A 133 4.95 2.49 -24.94
N GLU A 134 5.43 3.54 -24.28
CA GLU A 134 6.69 4.21 -24.64
C GLU A 134 7.91 3.28 -24.52
N LEU A 135 7.99 2.51 -23.42
CA LEU A 135 9.06 1.53 -23.25
C LEU A 135 9.03 0.44 -24.32
N SER A 136 7.85 -0.02 -24.72
CA SER A 136 7.70 -1.02 -25.78
C SER A 136 8.23 -0.49 -27.11
N ILE A 137 7.89 0.75 -27.47
CA ILE A 137 8.38 1.41 -28.69
C ILE A 137 9.91 1.57 -28.63
N ALA A 138 10.44 2.04 -27.50
CA ALA A 138 11.88 2.20 -27.31
C ALA A 138 12.63 0.86 -27.42
N TYR A 139 12.08 -0.21 -26.85
CA TYR A 139 12.64 -1.55 -26.94
C TYR A 139 12.67 -2.04 -28.40
N ILE A 140 11.57 -1.91 -29.15
CA ILE A 140 11.52 -2.34 -30.56
C ILE A 140 12.58 -1.59 -31.38
N LYS A 141 12.66 -0.27 -31.21
CA LYS A 141 13.65 0.59 -31.89
C LYS A 141 15.10 0.31 -31.51
N SER A 142 15.37 -0.48 -30.47
CA SER A 142 16.74 -0.86 -30.09
C SER A 142 17.32 -2.01 -30.95
N PHE A 143 16.52 -2.59 -31.84
CA PHE A 143 16.92 -3.64 -32.77
C PHE A 143 16.93 -3.14 -34.23
N PRO A 144 17.51 -3.89 -35.19
CA PRO A 144 17.41 -3.56 -36.62
C PRO A 144 15.98 -3.68 -37.15
N ASP A 145 15.63 -2.87 -38.14
CA ASP A 145 14.28 -2.76 -38.74
C ASP A 145 13.71 -4.13 -39.20
N GLU A 146 14.57 -5.01 -39.73
CA GLU A 146 14.21 -6.36 -40.17
C GLU A 146 13.58 -7.22 -39.07
N SER A 147 13.86 -6.91 -37.80
CA SER A 147 13.34 -7.64 -36.64
C SER A 147 12.11 -7.01 -35.99
N PHE A 148 11.63 -5.86 -36.48
CA PHE A 148 10.55 -5.11 -35.83
C PHE A 148 9.24 -5.89 -35.72
N GLU A 149 8.86 -6.63 -36.76
CA GLU A 149 7.65 -7.42 -36.75
C GLU A 149 7.69 -8.52 -35.66
N GLU A 150 8.84 -9.21 -35.57
CA GLU A 150 9.10 -10.23 -34.55
C GLU A 150 9.03 -9.61 -33.14
N LYS A 151 9.76 -8.51 -32.89
CA LYS A 151 9.80 -7.87 -31.55
C LYS A 151 8.45 -7.26 -31.16
N THR A 152 7.73 -6.68 -32.11
CA THR A 152 6.37 -6.16 -31.88
C THR A 152 5.42 -7.27 -31.46
N THR A 153 5.46 -8.42 -32.15
CA THR A 153 4.64 -9.59 -31.83
C THR A 153 5.00 -10.14 -30.45
N MET A 154 6.30 -10.28 -30.16
CA MET A 154 6.79 -10.75 -28.86
C MET A 154 6.28 -9.87 -27.71
N ILE A 155 6.43 -8.55 -27.80
CA ILE A 155 6.00 -7.63 -26.74
C ILE A 155 4.49 -7.69 -26.53
N ARG A 156 3.70 -7.76 -27.61
CA ARG A 156 2.23 -7.86 -27.51
C ARG A 156 1.80 -9.09 -26.72
N GLU A 157 2.40 -10.25 -26.99
CA GLU A 157 2.11 -11.47 -26.22
C GLU A 157 2.59 -11.35 -24.77
N VAL A 158 3.78 -10.79 -24.50
CA VAL A 158 4.26 -10.56 -23.13
C VAL A 158 3.30 -9.66 -22.34
N LEU A 159 2.82 -8.56 -22.93
CA LEU A 159 1.88 -7.65 -22.27
C LEU A 159 0.53 -8.33 -22.01
N LYS A 160 0.03 -9.12 -22.95
CA LYS A 160 -1.21 -9.88 -22.82
C LYS A 160 -1.12 -10.89 -21.67
N GLU A 161 -0.03 -11.66 -21.59
CA GLU A 161 0.22 -12.58 -20.48
C GLU A 161 0.38 -11.86 -19.15
N MET A 162 1.03 -10.70 -19.12
CA MET A 162 1.11 -9.86 -17.93
C MET A 162 -0.28 -9.45 -17.42
N PHE A 163 -1.16 -8.97 -18.30
CA PHE A 163 -2.53 -8.61 -17.92
C PHE A 163 -3.35 -9.82 -17.46
N HIS A 164 -3.16 -10.98 -18.10
CA HIS A 164 -3.77 -12.23 -17.65
C HIS A 164 -3.34 -12.59 -16.21
N ASN A 165 -2.04 -12.51 -15.93
CA ASN A 165 -1.49 -12.77 -14.61
C ASN A 165 -1.98 -11.78 -13.55
N ILE A 166 -2.09 -10.49 -13.88
CA ILE A 166 -2.67 -9.47 -12.97
C ILE A 166 -4.12 -9.83 -12.64
N LYS A 167 -4.94 -10.15 -13.64
CA LYS A 167 -6.35 -10.52 -13.46
C LYS A 167 -6.50 -11.74 -12.55
N ASN A 168 -5.64 -12.75 -12.70
CA ASN A 168 -5.69 -13.97 -11.89
C ASN A 168 -5.28 -13.76 -10.43
N LYS A 169 -4.48 -12.71 -10.13
CA LYS A 169 -4.07 -12.37 -8.76
C LYS A 169 -5.16 -11.62 -7.99
N ILE A 170 -6.13 -11.00 -8.67
CA ILE A 170 -7.23 -10.29 -8.02
C ILE A 170 -8.20 -11.32 -7.42
N PRO A 171 -8.38 -11.36 -6.09
CA PRO A 171 -9.28 -12.31 -5.47
C PRO A 171 -10.73 -12.02 -5.91
N LYS A 172 -11.50 -13.08 -6.19
CA LYS A 172 -12.93 -12.98 -6.55
C LYS A 172 -13.79 -12.43 -5.41
N ASP A 173 -13.35 -12.66 -4.16
CA ASP A 173 -13.98 -12.14 -2.95
C ASP A 173 -12.94 -11.37 -2.13
N VAL A 174 -13.19 -10.08 -1.89
CA VAL A 174 -12.37 -9.26 -0.99
C VAL A 174 -12.83 -9.51 0.44
N ASN A 175 -12.49 -10.68 0.99
CA ASN A 175 -12.59 -10.86 2.43
C ASN A 175 -11.52 -10.01 3.09
N PHE A 176 -11.90 -8.83 3.58
CA PHE A 176 -11.10 -8.12 4.57
C PHE A 176 -10.75 -9.11 5.67
N ALA A 177 -9.46 -9.41 5.82
CA ALA A 177 -8.99 -10.18 6.94
C ALA A 177 -9.56 -9.53 8.20
N ARG A 178 -10.40 -10.27 8.93
CA ARG A 178 -10.89 -9.80 10.22
C ARG A 178 -9.72 -9.93 11.19
N PHE A 179 -9.48 -8.92 12.00
CA PHE A 179 -8.45 -8.94 13.03
C PHE A 179 -9.09 -8.77 14.39
N CYS A 180 -8.53 -9.46 15.38
CA CYS A 180 -8.96 -9.36 16.75
C CYS A 180 -8.82 -7.89 17.22
N PRO A 181 -9.88 -7.27 17.74
CA PRO A 181 -9.85 -5.87 18.16
C PRO A 181 -8.98 -5.63 19.41
N GLN A 182 -8.65 -6.70 20.16
CA GLN A 182 -7.85 -6.59 21.37
C GLN A 182 -6.36 -6.82 21.11
N CYS A 183 -6.00 -7.90 20.39
CA CYS A 183 -4.60 -8.28 20.19
C CYS A 183 -4.10 -8.13 18.75
N GLY A 184 -4.98 -7.78 17.81
CA GLY A 184 -4.62 -7.54 16.40
C GLY A 184 -4.30 -8.81 15.60
N SER A 185 -4.49 -10.01 16.17
CA SER A 185 -4.25 -11.27 15.46
C SER A 185 -5.32 -11.52 14.39
N LYS A 186 -4.95 -12.16 13.28
CA LYS A 186 -5.88 -12.48 12.19
C LYS A 186 -6.91 -13.51 12.64
N ILE A 187 -8.19 -13.21 12.45
CA ILE A 187 -9.32 -14.10 12.69
C ILE A 187 -9.45 -15.01 11.48
N ILE A 188 -9.25 -16.31 11.71
CA ILE A 188 -9.08 -17.31 10.66
C ILE A 188 -10.44 -17.77 10.09
N SER A 189 -11.53 -17.70 10.88
CA SER A 189 -12.88 -18.11 10.45
C SER A 189 -13.90 -16.96 10.45
N LYS A 190 -14.75 -16.92 9.42
CA LYS A 190 -15.97 -16.10 9.42
C LYS A 190 -16.94 -16.71 10.44
N GLY A 191 -17.01 -16.13 11.64
CA GLY A 191 -17.91 -16.58 12.72
C GLY A 191 -17.21 -17.12 13.98
N ALA A 192 -15.93 -16.83 14.19
CA ALA A 192 -15.30 -17.09 15.48
C ALA A 192 -15.94 -16.22 16.57
N ASP A 193 -16.51 -16.85 17.60
CA ASP A 193 -17.03 -16.17 18.80
C ASP A 193 -15.89 -15.66 19.70
N PHE A 194 -14.68 -16.23 19.58
CA PHE A 194 -13.52 -15.85 20.37
C PHE A 194 -12.23 -15.78 19.54
N CYS A 195 -11.32 -14.88 19.94
CA CYS A 195 -9.99 -14.80 19.35
C CYS A 195 -9.12 -15.99 19.77
N ALA A 196 -8.63 -16.75 18.78
CA ALA A 196 -7.75 -17.90 19.00
C ALA A 196 -6.42 -17.58 19.71
N PHE A 197 -6.00 -16.31 19.76
CA PHE A 197 -4.73 -15.90 20.36
C PHE A 197 -4.87 -15.26 21.74
N CYS A 198 -5.93 -14.48 21.99
CA CYS A 198 -6.09 -13.76 23.27
C CYS A 198 -7.43 -14.03 23.98
N GLY A 199 -8.30 -14.86 23.40
CA GLY A 199 -9.57 -15.27 24.01
C GLY A 199 -10.64 -14.18 24.09
N VAL A 200 -10.45 -13.00 23.48
CA VAL A 200 -11.48 -11.95 23.51
C VAL A 200 -12.72 -12.41 22.76
N ASP A 201 -13.89 -12.12 23.31
CA ASP A 201 -15.19 -12.30 22.67
C ASP A 201 -15.32 -11.40 21.43
N LEU A 202 -15.69 -12.00 20.30
CA LEU A 202 -15.83 -11.40 18.98
C LEU A 202 -17.31 -11.35 18.53
N SER A 203 -18.23 -11.87 19.33
CA SER A 203 -19.67 -12.01 19.02
C SER A 203 -20.41 -10.67 18.87
N ASN A 204 -19.79 -9.55 19.27
CA ASN A 204 -20.48 -8.29 19.57
C ASN A 204 -19.91 -7.01 18.92
N LYS A 205 -19.24 -7.08 17.77
CA LYS A 205 -18.83 -5.87 17.03
C LYS A 205 -19.24 -5.93 15.55
N ASN A 206 -20.43 -5.37 15.28
CA ASN A 206 -20.88 -4.96 13.95
C ASN A 206 -20.04 -3.79 13.42
#